data_AF-I7G6W9-F1
#
_entry.id   AF-I7G6W9-F1
#
_cell.length_a   1.000
_cell.length_b   1.000
_cell.length_c   1.000
_cell.angle_alpha   90.00
_cell.angle_beta   90.00
_cell.angle_gamma   90.00
#
_symmetry.space_group_name_H-M   'P 1'
#
loop_
_entity.id
_entity.type
_entity.pdbx_description
1 polymer ?
#
loop_
_entity_poly.entity_id
_entity_poly.type
_entity_poly.pdbx_seq_one_letter_code
_entity_poly.pdbx_strand_id
1 'polypeptide(L)'
;MLFILISVIQFNAFVNMISFMPKYIEQQYGKSSSDAIFLIGIYNLPPICIGYIIGGLIMKKFKITVKQAAHIGCWLSLLEYLLHFLSFLVTCENSSVVGINTSYEGIPQDLYMGNNVFANCNVDCNCPSKIWDPVCGNNGLSYLSACLAGCETSIGMGINMVFQNCSCVQTSGNSSAVLGSFEVYEI
;
A
#
# COMPACT_ATOMS: atom_id res chain seq x y z
N MET A 1 23.62 -24.84 -18.89
CA MET A 1 22.93 -25.21 -17.64
C MET A 1 22.67 -24.00 -16.75
N LEU A 2 23.71 -23.28 -16.28
CA LEU A 2 23.55 -22.07 -15.44
C LEU A 2 22.60 -21.02 -16.05
N PHE A 3 22.77 -20.69 -17.33
CA PHE A 3 21.89 -19.73 -18.03
C PHE A 3 20.41 -20.15 -18.00
N ILE A 4 20.11 -21.42 -18.28
CA ILE A 4 18.73 -21.94 -18.28
C ILE A 4 18.14 -21.87 -16.87
N LEU A 5 18.90 -22.26 -15.84
CA LEU A 5 18.44 -22.20 -14.46
C LEU A 5 18.06 -20.77 -14.04
N ILE A 6 18.92 -19.79 -14.35
CA ILE A 6 18.68 -18.38 -14.03
C ILE A 6 17.45 -17.86 -14.77
N SER A 7 17.33 -18.14 -16.08
CA SER A 7 16.17 -17.69 -16.87
C SER A 7 14.85 -18.27 -16.36
N VAL A 8 14.83 -19.54 -15.92
CA VAL A 8 13.64 -20.15 -15.34
C VAL A 8 13.26 -19.47 -14.03
N ILE A 9 14.22 -19.24 -13.12
CA ILE A 9 13.94 -18.56 -11.84
C ILE A 9 13.42 -17.14 -12.07
N GLN A 10 14.07 -16.38 -12.95
CA GLN A 10 13.70 -15.00 -13.28
C GLN A 10 12.32 -14.89 -13.93
N PHE A 11 11.99 -15.79 -14.88
CA PHE A 11 10.68 -15.79 -15.51
C PHE A 11 9.56 -16.12 -14.51
N ASN A 12 9.77 -17.10 -13.63
CA ASN A 12 8.79 -17.42 -12.58
C ASN A 12 8.60 -16.25 -11.60
N ALA A 13 9.68 -15.58 -11.19
CA ALA A 13 9.60 -14.40 -10.33
C ALA A 13 8.79 -13.27 -10.99
N PHE A 14 9.03 -13.00 -12.28
CA PHE A 14 8.30 -11.99 -13.04
C PHE A 14 6.79 -12.28 -13.13
N VAL A 15 6.41 -13.53 -13.43
CA VAL A 15 5.00 -13.95 -13.48
C VAL A 15 4.32 -13.79 -12.11
N ASN A 16 4.99 -14.18 -11.03
CA ASN A 16 4.47 -14.00 -9.67
C ASN A 16 4.28 -12.52 -9.32
N MET A 17 5.25 -11.66 -9.66
CA MET A 17 5.15 -10.23 -9.43
C MET A 17 3.93 -9.63 -10.15
N ILE A 18 3.76 -9.88 -11.44
CA ILE A 18 2.61 -9.34 -12.19
C ILE A 18 1.27 -9.86 -11.66
N SER A 19 1.22 -11.12 -11.21
CA SER A 19 -0.04 -11.73 -10.75
C SER A 19 -0.47 -11.23 -9.38
N PHE A 20 0.46 -11.06 -8.44
CA PHE A 20 0.13 -10.76 -7.04
C PHE A 20 0.30 -9.29 -6.67
N MET A 21 1.17 -8.53 -7.36
CA MET A 21 1.43 -7.12 -7.03
C MET A 21 0.19 -6.21 -7.17
N PRO A 22 -0.67 -6.33 -8.20
CA PRO A 22 -1.87 -5.52 -8.28
C PRO A 22 -2.79 -5.74 -7.08
N LYS A 23 -2.98 -7.02 -6.67
CA LYS A 23 -3.82 -7.36 -5.53
C LYS A 23 -3.20 -6.90 -4.20
N TYR A 24 -1.89 -6.96 -4.08
CA TYR A 24 -1.18 -6.39 -2.94
C TYR A 24 -1.41 -4.88 -2.83
N ILE A 25 -1.31 -4.13 -3.94
CA ILE A 25 -1.55 -2.68 -3.94
C ILE A 25 -3.01 -2.37 -3.59
N GLU A 26 -3.94 -3.15 -4.14
CA GLU A 26 -5.37 -3.04 -3.81
C GLU A 26 -5.62 -3.30 -2.32
N GLN A 27 -4.97 -4.30 -1.71
CA GLN A 27 -5.16 -4.62 -0.29
C GLN A 27 -4.41 -3.72 0.68
N GLN A 28 -3.30 -3.09 0.28
CA GLN A 28 -2.50 -2.26 1.19
C GLN A 28 -2.82 -0.78 1.06
N TYR A 29 -3.14 -0.33 -0.15
CA TYR A 29 -3.36 1.08 -0.46
C TYR A 29 -4.81 1.36 -0.88
N GLY A 30 -5.67 0.33 -0.97
CA GLY A 30 -7.07 0.40 -1.40
C GLY A 30 -7.30 1.24 -2.64
N LYS A 31 -6.36 1.12 -3.57
CA LYS A 31 -6.51 1.60 -4.93
C LYS A 31 -7.32 0.60 -5.74
N SER A 32 -8.10 1.10 -6.69
CA SER A 32 -8.81 0.24 -7.63
C SER A 32 -7.83 -0.66 -8.39
N SER A 33 -8.27 -1.86 -8.76
CA SER A 33 -7.44 -2.80 -9.53
C SER A 33 -6.95 -2.17 -10.84
N SER A 34 -7.74 -1.31 -11.48
CA SER A 34 -7.38 -0.58 -12.70
C SER A 34 -6.27 0.45 -12.46
N ASP A 35 -6.34 1.23 -11.39
CA ASP A 35 -5.32 2.25 -11.09
C ASP A 35 -4.00 1.60 -10.70
N ALA A 36 -4.06 0.50 -9.93
CA ALA A 36 -2.88 -0.28 -9.57
C ALA A 36 -2.16 -0.82 -10.81
N ILE A 37 -2.89 -1.43 -11.75
CA ILE A 37 -2.33 -1.95 -13.00
C ILE A 37 -1.75 -0.82 -13.85
N PHE A 38 -2.44 0.32 -13.94
CA PHE A 38 -1.96 1.49 -14.69
C PHE A 38 -0.64 2.03 -14.11
N LEU A 39 -0.56 2.18 -12.78
CA LEU A 39 0.65 2.62 -12.07
C LEU A 39 1.81 1.63 -12.23
N ILE A 40 1.54 0.32 -12.11
CA ILE A 40 2.53 -0.73 -12.37
C ILE A 40 3.04 -0.61 -13.81
N GLY A 41 2.16 -0.38 -14.77
CA GLY A 41 2.51 -0.23 -16.18
C GLY A 41 3.43 0.97 -16.44
N ILE A 42 3.03 2.16 -15.97
CA ILE A 42 3.81 3.39 -16.21
C ILE A 42 5.18 3.36 -15.52
N TYR A 43 5.28 2.71 -14.36
CA TYR A 43 6.55 2.61 -13.62
C TYR A 43 7.47 1.53 -14.17
N ASN A 44 6.96 0.34 -14.51
CA ASN A 44 7.80 -0.79 -14.91
C ASN A 44 8.16 -0.80 -16.41
N LEU A 45 7.28 -0.34 -17.29
CA LEU A 45 7.47 -0.48 -18.73
C LEU A 45 8.66 0.34 -19.27
N PRO A 46 8.87 1.62 -18.89
CA PRO A 46 10.00 2.38 -19.39
C PRO A 46 11.37 1.81 -18.97
N PRO A 47 11.62 1.45 -17.70
CA PRO A 47 12.87 0.80 -17.28
C PRO A 47 13.17 -0.49 -18.03
N ILE A 48 12.16 -1.33 -18.28
CA ILE A 48 12.31 -2.59 -19.03
C ILE A 48 12.80 -2.28 -20.46
N CYS A 49 12.14 -1.35 -21.15
CA CYS A 49 12.52 -0.95 -22.51
C CYS A 49 13.96 -0.42 -22.57
N ILE A 50 14.32 0.47 -21.64
CA ILE A 50 15.68 1.04 -21.55
C ILE A 50 16.71 -0.07 -21.26
N GLY A 51 16.40 -0.98 -20.34
CA GLY A 51 17.25 -2.12 -20.00
C GLY A 51 17.54 -3.05 -21.18
N TYR A 52 16.52 -3.39 -21.97
CA TYR A 52 16.69 -4.21 -23.18
C TYR A 52 17.58 -3.53 -24.23
N ILE A 53 17.37 -2.23 -24.48
CA ILE A 53 18.17 -1.47 -25.45
C ILE A 53 19.63 -1.40 -24.99
N ILE A 54 19.87 -0.99 -23.73
CA ILE A 54 21.22 -0.87 -23.17
C ILE A 54 21.92 -2.23 -23.12
N GLY A 55 21.23 -3.27 -22.66
CA GLY A 55 21.75 -4.63 -22.61
C GLY A 55 22.15 -5.13 -24.00
N GLY A 56 21.31 -4.91 -25.01
CA GLY A 56 21.61 -5.22 -26.41
C GLY A 56 22.84 -4.46 -26.94
N LEU A 57 22.94 -3.16 -26.65
CA LEU A 57 24.08 -2.34 -27.06
C LEU A 57 25.38 -2.79 -26.39
N ILE A 58 25.36 -3.13 -25.10
CA ILE A 58 26.52 -3.62 -24.36
C ILE A 58 26.98 -4.97 -24.94
N MET A 59 26.05 -5.91 -25.17
CA MET A 59 26.38 -7.20 -25.77
C MET A 59 27.00 -7.05 -27.16
N LYS A 60 26.47 -6.13 -27.98
CA LYS A 60 26.98 -5.82 -29.31
C LYS A 60 28.36 -5.15 -29.29
N LYS A 61 28.58 -4.16 -28.41
CA LYS A 61 29.80 -3.37 -28.34
C LYS A 61 30.99 -4.17 -27.79
N PHE A 62 30.75 -4.98 -26.75
CA PHE A 62 31.81 -5.73 -26.06
C PHE A 62 31.95 -7.18 -26.54
N LYS A 63 31.16 -7.62 -27.53
CA LYS A 63 31.15 -8.99 -28.07
C LYS A 63 31.14 -10.06 -26.97
N ILE A 64 30.25 -9.87 -25.99
CA ILE A 64 30.19 -10.69 -24.79
C ILE A 64 29.82 -12.13 -25.17
N THR A 65 30.62 -13.09 -24.71
CA THR A 65 30.32 -14.52 -24.92
C THR A 65 29.20 -14.99 -24.01
N VAL A 66 28.47 -16.04 -24.42
CA VAL A 66 27.31 -16.58 -23.66
C VAL A 66 27.69 -16.96 -22.21
N LYS A 67 28.91 -17.47 -21.99
CA LYS A 67 29.41 -17.77 -20.63
C LYS A 67 29.62 -16.52 -19.78
N GLN A 68 30.20 -15.47 -20.35
CA GLN A 68 30.40 -14.19 -19.65
C GLN A 68 29.05 -13.51 -19.36
N ALA A 69 28.11 -13.54 -20.31
CA ALA A 69 26.76 -13.03 -20.12
C ALA A 69 26.02 -13.76 -18.98
N ALA A 70 26.16 -15.09 -18.90
CA ALA A 70 25.55 -15.88 -17.82
C ALA A 70 26.10 -15.50 -16.43
N HIS A 71 27.40 -15.25 -16.30
CA HIS A 71 27.98 -14.77 -15.04
C HIS A 71 27.53 -13.36 -14.68
N ILE A 72 27.51 -12.44 -15.65
CA ILE A 72 27.02 -11.07 -15.45
C ILE A 72 25.55 -11.09 -15.00
N GLY A 73 24.71 -11.88 -15.66
CA GLY A 73 23.30 -12.06 -15.28
C GLY A 73 23.15 -12.62 -13.86
N CYS A 74 23.95 -13.62 -13.48
CA CYS A 74 23.93 -14.17 -12.12
C CYS A 74 24.23 -13.09 -11.06
N TRP A 75 25.29 -12.29 -11.27
CA TRP A 75 25.65 -11.22 -10.33
C TRP A 75 24.61 -10.11 -10.27
N LEU A 76 24.01 -9.73 -11.40
CA LEU A 76 22.92 -8.75 -11.45
C LEU A 76 21.69 -9.23 -10.70
N SER A 77 21.27 -10.49 -10.89
CA SER A 77 20.14 -11.08 -10.16
C SER A 77 20.39 -11.13 -8.65
N LEU A 78 21.60 -11.50 -8.22
CA LEU A 78 21.95 -11.49 -6.79
C LEU A 78 21.89 -10.07 -6.19
N LEU A 79 22.39 -9.08 -6.92
CA LEU A 79 22.32 -7.68 -6.51
C LEU A 79 20.88 -7.17 -6.43
N GLU A 80 20.04 -7.53 -7.40
CA GLU A 80 18.61 -7.18 -7.42
C GLU A 80 17.89 -7.72 -6.18
N TYR A 81 18.05 -9.01 -5.86
CA TYR A 81 17.43 -9.60 -4.67
C TYR A 81 17.92 -8.95 -3.39
N LEU A 82 19.21 -8.62 -3.31
CA LEU A 82 19.78 -7.92 -2.16
C LEU A 82 19.17 -6.52 -2.01
N LEU A 83 19.05 -5.75 -3.10
CA LEU A 83 18.44 -4.42 -3.08
C LEU A 83 16.96 -4.50 -2.67
N HIS A 84 16.18 -5.45 -3.19
CA HIS A 84 14.79 -5.65 -2.77
C HIS A 84 14.68 -6.00 -1.28
N PHE A 85 15.56 -6.86 -0.78
CA PHE A 85 15.61 -7.20 0.65
C PHE A 85 15.92 -5.97 1.50
N LEU A 86 16.88 -5.13 1.09
CA LEU A 86 17.19 -3.88 1.78
C LEU A 86 16.01 -2.89 1.74
N SER A 87 15.34 -2.77 0.59
CA SER A 87 14.15 -1.91 0.46
C SER A 87 13.01 -2.36 1.38
N PHE A 88 12.85 -3.66 1.62
CA PHE A 88 11.87 -4.16 2.59
C PHE A 88 12.21 -3.74 4.04
N LEU A 89 13.50 -3.59 4.36
CA LEU A 89 13.92 -3.11 5.68
C LEU A 89 13.71 -1.59 5.86
N VAL A 90 13.64 -0.84 4.77
CA VAL A 90 13.27 0.58 4.81
C VAL A 90 11.77 0.67 5.08
N THR A 91 11.43 0.67 6.37
CA THR A 91 10.05 0.83 6.84
C THR A 91 9.60 2.27 6.55
N CYS A 92 8.52 2.42 5.80
CA CYS A 92 7.79 3.69 5.74
C CYS A 92 6.97 3.89 7.02
N GLU A 93 6.73 5.13 7.41
CA GLU A 93 5.80 5.44 8.50
C GLU A 93 4.43 4.82 8.20
N ASN A 94 3.94 3.99 9.12
CA ASN A 94 2.60 3.39 9.01
C ASN A 94 1.54 4.49 9.08
N SER A 95 0.44 4.33 8.34
CA SER A 95 -0.71 5.24 8.45
C SER A 95 -1.21 5.31 9.89
N SER A 96 -1.43 6.52 10.39
CA SER A 96 -1.89 6.78 11.76
C SER A 96 -3.36 6.40 11.91
N VAL A 97 -3.60 5.15 12.31
CA VAL A 97 -4.94 4.64 12.64
C VAL A 97 -5.21 4.84 14.14
N VAL A 98 -6.22 5.65 14.43
CA VAL A 98 -6.71 5.98 15.78
C VAL A 98 -7.24 4.72 16.46
N GLY A 99 -6.80 4.45 17.69
CA GLY A 99 -7.19 3.27 18.47
C GLY A 99 -6.30 2.03 18.23
N ILE A 100 -5.30 2.11 17.33
CA ILE A 100 -4.30 1.05 17.10
C ILE A 100 -2.88 1.60 17.21
N ASN A 101 -2.55 2.69 16.51
CA ASN A 101 -1.20 3.27 16.47
C ASN A 101 -1.17 4.73 16.99
N THR A 102 -2.33 5.34 17.18
CA THR A 102 -2.46 6.74 17.58
C THR A 102 -3.67 6.91 18.49
N SER A 103 -3.57 7.76 19.50
CA SER A 103 -4.70 8.14 20.34
C SER A 103 -5.68 9.06 19.60
N TYR A 104 -6.88 9.22 20.15
CA TYR A 104 -7.87 10.19 19.66
C TYR A 104 -7.39 11.65 19.75
N GLU A 105 -6.34 11.93 20.51
CA GLU A 105 -5.69 13.25 20.63
C GLU A 105 -4.53 13.45 19.64
N GLY A 106 -4.29 12.47 18.75
CA GLY A 106 -3.21 12.54 17.74
C GLY A 106 -1.81 12.21 18.28
N ILE A 107 -1.71 11.76 19.54
CA ILE A 107 -0.44 11.35 20.16
C ILE A 107 -0.14 9.90 19.79
N PRO A 108 1.06 9.56 19.26
CA PRO A 108 1.48 8.18 19.03
C PRO A 108 1.39 7.39 20.34
N GLN A 109 0.65 6.27 20.34
CA GLN A 109 0.55 5.42 21.53
C GLN A 109 1.53 4.27 21.41
N ASP A 110 2.34 4.06 22.45
CA ASP A 110 3.10 2.83 22.60
C ASP A 110 2.11 1.66 22.74
N LEU A 111 2.33 0.60 21.95
CA LEU A 111 1.53 -0.65 21.85
C LEU A 111 1.28 -1.39 23.19
N TYR A 112 1.76 -0.87 24.31
CA TYR A 112 1.68 -1.46 25.65
C TYR A 112 0.54 -0.90 26.52
N MET A 113 -0.14 0.17 26.10
CA MET A 113 -1.21 0.80 26.89
C MET A 113 -2.57 0.67 26.20
N GLY A 114 -3.06 -0.56 26.07
CA GLY A 114 -4.46 -0.93 25.81
C GLY A 114 -5.12 -0.30 24.57
N ASN A 115 -5.45 -1.13 23.57
CA ASN A 115 -6.27 -0.77 22.41
C ASN A 115 -7.70 -0.38 22.80
N ASN A 116 -7.88 0.77 23.46
CA ASN A 116 -9.18 1.33 23.76
C ASN A 116 -9.66 2.06 22.52
N VAL A 117 -10.32 1.31 21.65
CA VAL A 117 -10.99 1.79 20.44
C VAL A 117 -12.14 2.77 20.78
N PHE A 118 -12.57 2.80 22.05
CA PHE A 118 -13.59 3.70 22.56
C PHE A 118 -13.00 4.89 23.30
N ALA A 119 -13.54 6.06 23.02
CA ALA A 119 -13.27 7.34 23.67
C ALA A 119 -14.60 8.02 24.04
N ASN A 120 -14.54 9.10 24.82
CA ASN A 120 -15.74 9.81 25.27
C ASN A 120 -16.63 10.31 24.11
N CYS A 121 -16.07 10.51 22.91
CA CYS A 121 -16.79 10.98 21.75
C CYS A 121 -17.59 9.89 21.01
N ASN A 122 -17.27 8.59 21.19
CA ASN A 122 -17.95 7.48 20.50
C ASN A 122 -18.53 6.40 21.44
N VAL A 123 -18.32 6.52 22.75
CA VAL A 123 -18.80 5.55 23.75
C VAL A 123 -20.33 5.42 23.75
N ASP A 124 -21.04 6.51 23.47
CA ASP A 124 -22.50 6.54 23.45
C ASP A 124 -23.10 5.96 22.15
N CYS A 125 -22.27 5.71 21.14
CA CYS A 125 -22.71 5.22 19.83
C CYS A 125 -22.90 3.70 19.76
N ASN A 126 -22.52 2.94 20.80
CA ASN A 126 -22.55 1.46 20.81
C ASN A 126 -21.91 0.81 19.56
N CYS A 127 -20.79 1.38 19.10
CA CYS A 127 -20.12 0.92 17.90
C CYS A 127 -19.52 -0.49 18.07
N PRO A 128 -19.59 -1.36 17.06
CA PRO A 128 -18.89 -2.64 17.08
C PRO A 128 -17.37 -2.42 17.01
N SER A 129 -16.63 -2.98 17.97
CA SER A 129 -15.18 -2.77 18.11
C SER A 129 -14.32 -3.55 17.11
N LYS A 130 -14.92 -4.40 16.28
CA LYS A 130 -14.22 -5.32 15.35
C LYS A 130 -14.54 -5.05 13.87
N ILE A 131 -15.34 -4.04 13.56
CA ILE A 131 -15.60 -3.67 12.16
C ILE A 131 -14.43 -2.85 11.64
N TRP A 132 -13.93 -3.25 10.47
CA TRP A 132 -12.89 -2.55 9.72
C TRP A 132 -13.51 -1.93 8.48
N ASP A 133 -13.82 -0.64 8.56
CA ASP A 133 -14.37 0.19 7.48
C ASP A 133 -13.75 1.59 7.56
N PRO A 134 -12.45 1.72 7.27
CA PRO A 134 -11.67 2.87 7.69
C PRO A 134 -12.15 4.18 7.05
N VAL A 135 -12.18 5.25 7.82
CA VAL A 135 -12.49 6.61 7.33
C VAL A 135 -11.36 7.58 7.64
N CYS A 136 -11.12 8.53 6.75
CA CYS A 136 -10.11 9.57 6.93
C CYS A 136 -10.79 10.86 7.38
N GLY A 137 -10.52 11.28 8.62
CA GLY A 137 -10.99 12.56 9.14
C GLY A 137 -10.25 13.73 8.52
N ASN A 138 -10.91 14.88 8.43
CA ASN A 138 -10.29 16.11 7.94
C ASN A 138 -9.17 16.66 8.86
N ASN A 139 -8.98 16.08 10.04
CA ASN A 139 -7.85 16.30 10.95
C ASN A 139 -6.59 15.50 10.55
N GLY A 140 -6.65 14.73 9.46
CA GLY A 140 -5.52 13.93 8.97
C GLY A 140 -5.32 12.60 9.70
N LEU A 141 -6.26 12.20 10.56
CA LEU A 141 -6.24 10.92 11.27
C LEU A 141 -7.20 9.91 10.63
N SER A 142 -6.80 8.63 10.62
CA SER A 142 -7.65 7.54 10.13
C SER A 142 -8.35 6.85 11.30
N TYR A 143 -9.64 6.54 11.16
CA TYR A 143 -10.45 5.85 12.18
C TYR A 143 -10.90 4.49 11.65
N LEU A 144 -11.08 3.49 12.53
CA LEU A 144 -11.47 2.13 12.13
C LEU A 144 -12.85 2.06 11.45
N SER A 145 -13.77 2.97 11.79
CA SER A 145 -15.08 3.10 11.15
C SER A 145 -15.64 4.51 11.29
N ALA A 146 -16.61 4.85 10.44
CA ALA A 146 -17.38 6.09 10.58
C ALA A 146 -18.08 6.21 11.96
N CYS A 147 -18.54 5.09 12.51
CA CYS A 147 -19.13 5.03 13.85
C CYS A 147 -18.08 5.36 14.94
N LEU A 148 -16.88 4.78 14.83
CA LEU A 148 -15.79 5.04 15.78
C LEU A 148 -15.19 6.45 15.65
N ALA A 149 -15.42 7.12 14.51
CA ALA A 149 -15.19 8.55 14.33
C ALA A 149 -16.34 9.43 14.87
N GLY A 150 -17.44 8.82 15.31
CA GLY A 150 -18.61 9.50 15.89
C GLY A 150 -19.44 10.29 14.87
N CYS A 151 -19.48 9.86 13.61
CA CYS A 151 -20.23 10.54 12.56
C CYS A 151 -21.72 10.18 12.59
N GLU A 152 -22.60 11.17 12.43
CA GLU A 152 -24.06 10.98 12.50
C GLU A 152 -24.72 10.84 11.12
N THR A 153 -24.19 11.54 10.12
CA THR A 153 -24.81 11.62 8.79
C THR A 153 -23.81 11.32 7.70
N SER A 154 -24.29 10.79 6.58
CA SER A 154 -23.50 10.52 5.38
C SER A 154 -24.18 11.12 4.16
N ILE A 155 -23.42 11.83 3.34
CA ILE A 155 -23.90 12.46 2.11
C ILE A 155 -23.10 11.90 0.93
N GLY A 156 -23.79 11.48 -0.12
CA GLY A 156 -23.18 10.94 -1.33
C GLY A 156 -23.41 9.44 -1.52
N MET A 157 -22.77 8.87 -2.55
CA MET A 157 -22.88 7.46 -2.91
C MET A 157 -21.52 6.96 -3.42
N GLY A 158 -21.16 5.73 -3.04
CA GLY A 158 -19.90 5.09 -3.44
C GLY A 158 -18.67 5.87 -3.00
N ILE A 159 -17.72 6.08 -3.92
CA ILE A 159 -16.42 6.74 -3.67
C ILE A 159 -16.52 8.21 -3.22
N ASN A 160 -17.67 8.87 -3.44
CA ASN A 160 -17.89 10.26 -3.09
C ASN A 160 -18.71 10.42 -1.79
N MET A 161 -18.78 9.37 -0.97
CA MET A 161 -19.48 9.40 0.31
C MET A 161 -18.65 10.17 1.35
N VAL A 162 -19.29 11.18 1.93
CA VAL A 162 -18.72 12.05 2.96
C VAL A 162 -19.55 11.91 4.23
N PHE A 163 -18.90 11.54 5.31
CA PHE A 163 -19.47 11.51 6.65
C PHE A 163 -19.36 12.89 7.31
N GLN A 164 -20.42 13.32 7.96
CA GLN A 164 -20.54 14.63 8.59
C GLN A 164 -20.97 14.51 10.05
N ASN A 165 -20.70 15.59 10.79
CA ASN A 165 -20.95 15.70 12.22
C ASN A 165 -20.21 14.61 13.02
N CYS A 166 -18.91 14.47 12.75
CA CYS A 166 -18.06 13.48 13.41
C CYS A 166 -17.52 14.02 14.74
N SER A 167 -18.06 13.56 15.87
CA SER A 167 -17.71 14.05 17.21
C SER A 167 -16.25 13.80 17.62
N CYS A 168 -15.62 12.73 17.10
CA CYS A 168 -14.23 12.39 17.40
C CYS A 168 -13.22 13.06 16.48
N VAL A 169 -13.68 13.77 15.45
CA VAL A 169 -12.82 14.53 14.53
C VAL A 169 -12.74 15.96 15.06
N GLN A 170 -11.74 16.22 15.90
CA GLN A 170 -11.54 17.53 16.51
C GLN A 170 -10.89 18.51 15.52
N THR A 171 -11.72 19.31 14.83
CA THR A 171 -11.30 20.38 13.93
C THR A 171 -12.05 21.67 14.28
N SER A 172 -11.46 22.82 13.95
CA SER A 172 -12.03 24.15 14.20
C SER A 172 -13.15 24.55 13.20
N GLY A 173 -13.60 23.62 12.35
CA GLY A 173 -14.66 23.80 11.36
C GLY A 173 -15.64 22.62 11.31
N ASN A 174 -16.28 22.38 10.16
CA ASN A 174 -17.19 21.24 9.97
C ASN A 174 -16.40 19.93 10.08
N SER A 175 -16.62 19.15 11.15
CA SER A 175 -16.05 17.82 11.32
C SER A 175 -16.60 16.86 10.27
N SER A 176 -15.76 16.52 9.30
CA SER A 176 -16.09 15.60 8.22
C SER A 176 -15.02 14.53 8.09
N ALA A 177 -15.46 13.36 7.63
CA ALA A 177 -14.60 12.26 7.25
C ALA A 177 -14.99 11.75 5.86
N VAL A 178 -14.02 11.29 5.09
CA VAL A 178 -14.26 10.62 3.80
C VAL A 178 -13.97 9.13 3.95
N LEU A 179 -14.58 8.31 3.09
CA LEU A 179 -14.21 6.90 3.03
C LEU A 179 -12.69 6.78 2.85
N GLY A 180 -12.05 6.00 3.71
CA GLY A 180 -10.67 5.57 3.49
C GLY A 180 -10.66 4.78 2.19
N SER A 181 -9.64 4.99 1.36
CA SER A 181 -9.45 4.21 0.14
C SER A 181 -9.11 2.78 0.54
N PHE A 182 -10.14 2.00 0.85
CA PHE A 182 -10.25 0.55 0.89
C PHE A 182 -11.61 0.29 0.26
N GLU A 183 -11.63 0.11 -1.07
CA GLU A 183 -12.84 -0.38 -1.74
C GLU A 183 -13.17 -1.75 -1.15
N VAL A 184 -14.13 -1.78 -0.23
CA VAL A 184 -14.86 -2.99 0.14
C VAL A 184 -15.74 -3.31 -1.07
N TYR A 185 -15.16 -3.99 -2.06
CA TYR A 185 -15.97 -4.74 -3.01
C TYR A 185 -16.65 -5.85 -2.21
N GLU A 186 -17.97 -5.69 -1.98
CA GLU A 186 -18.84 -6.82 -1.70
C GLU A 186 -18.59 -7.88 -2.78
N ILE A 187 -18.17 -9.07 -2.34
CA ILE A 187 -18.18 -10.31 -3.12
C ILE A 187 -19.60 -10.87 -3.07
#